data_AF-A0AAV1TS26-F1
#
_entry.id   AF-A0AAV1TS26-F1
#
_cell.length_a   1.000
_cell.length_b   1.000
_cell.length_c   1.000
_cell.angle_alpha   90.00
_cell.angle_beta   90.00
_cell.angle_gamma   90.00
#
_symmetry.space_group_name_H-M   'P 1'
#
loop_
_entity.id
_entity.type
_entity.pdbx_description
1 polymer ?
#
loop_
_entity_poly.entity_id
_entity_poly.type
_entity_poly.pdbx_seq_one_letter_code
_entity_poly.pdbx_strand_id
1 'polypeptide(L)' 'MAVSWTAKKQGGVSLSTIKAEFVAASEVARELIGLHQMLGEVGMAPVVPKLMHVDNQAAITQIEGEAS' A
#
# COMPACT_ATOMS: atom_id res chain seq x y z
N MET A 1 -13.91 3.34 -16.11
CA MET A 1 -13.10 2.82 -15.00
C MET A 1 -11.65 3.06 -15.36
N ALA A 2 -10.97 3.98 -14.67
CA ALA A 2 -9.55 4.23 -14.91
C ALA A 2 -8.73 3.22 -14.11
N VAL A 3 -7.79 2.55 -14.76
CA VAL A 3 -6.83 1.64 -14.12
C VAL A 3 -5.45 2.20 -14.39
N SER A 4 -4.69 2.47 -13.33
CA SER A 4 -3.28 2.87 -13.41
C SER A 4 -2.40 1.77 -12.85
N TRP A 5 -1.25 1.55 -13.49
CA TRP A 5 -0.25 0.59 -13.04
C TRP A 5 1.05 1.33 -12.76
N THR A 6 1.74 0.94 -11.70
CA THR A 6 3.06 1.46 -11.35
C THR A 6 3.95 0.30 -10.90
N ALA A 7 5.25 0.40 -11.18
CA ALA A 7 6.25 -0.55 -10.73
C ALA A 7 7.44 0.24 -10.18
N LYS A 8 7.79 -0.02 -8.92
CA LYS A 8 8.88 0.67 -8.23
C LYS A 8 9.88 -0.34 -7.71
N LYS A 9 11.16 -0.10 -7.97
CA LYS A 9 12.25 -0.92 -7.42
C LYS A 9 12.39 -0.63 -5.92
N GLN A 10 12.45 -1.70 -5.11
CA GLN A 10 12.71 -1.56 -3.67
C GLN A 10 14.12 -1.00 -3.43
N GLY A 11 14.26 -0.17 -2.39
CA GLY A 11 15.53 0.49 -2.06
C GLY A 11 16.61 -0.46 -1.51
N GLY A 12 16.24 -1.69 -1.16
CA GLY A 12 17.15 -2.70 -0.62
C GLY A 12 16.80 -4.11 -1.09
N VAL A 13 17.61 -5.07 -0.66
CA VAL A 13 17.36 -6.49 -0.88
C VAL A 13 16.58 -7.04 0.30
N SER A 14 15.40 -7.59 0.03
CA SER A 14 14.61 -8.25 1.06
C SER A 14 15.17 -9.63 1.39
N LEU A 15 15.12 -10.00 2.68
CA LEU A 15 15.57 -11.29 3.19
C LEU A 15 14.51 -12.41 3.05
N SER A 16 13.28 -12.06 2.68
CA SER A 16 12.20 -13.01 2.39
C SER A 16 11.15 -12.40 1.46
N THR A 17 10.33 -13.23 0.83
CA THR A 17 9.18 -12.78 0.03
C THR A 17 8.16 -12.03 0.88
N ILE A 18 7.93 -12.48 2.12
CA ILE A 18 7.06 -11.82 3.10
C ILE A 18 7.51 -10.37 3.33
N LYS A 19 8.79 -10.16 3.63
CA LYS A 19 9.35 -8.82 3.85
C LYS A 19 9.33 -7.98 2.56
N ALA A 20 9.50 -8.60 1.41
CA ALA A 20 9.47 -7.89 0.13
C ALA A 20 8.07 -7.32 -0.14
N GLU A 21 7.03 -8.10 0.14
CA GLU A 21 5.64 -7.66 -0.02
C GLU A 21 5.18 -6.72 1.08
N PHE A 22 5.67 -6.88 2.31
CA PHE A 22 5.46 -5.88 3.36
C PHE A 22 6.00 -4.50 2.94
N VAL A 23 7.23 -4.46 2.42
CA VAL A 23 7.83 -3.22 1.89
C VAL A 23 7.00 -2.68 0.72
N ALA A 24 6.59 -3.53 -0.23
CA ALA A 24 5.72 -3.11 -1.34
C ALA A 24 4.39 -2.53 -0.85
N ALA A 25 3.71 -3.19 0.10
CA ALA A 25 2.46 -2.72 0.70
C ALA A 25 2.63 -1.37 1.40
N SER A 26 3.74 -1.16 2.12
CA SER A 26 4.04 0.13 2.77
C SER A 26 4.21 1.28 1.77
N GLU A 27 4.84 1.02 0.62
CA GLU A 27 5.02 2.01 -0.44
C GLU A 27 3.67 2.37 -1.08
N VAL A 28 2.83 1.37 -1.36
CA VAL A 28 1.47 1.58 -1.87
C VAL A 28 0.61 2.33 -0.85
N ALA A 29 0.74 2.02 0.44
CA ALA A 29 -0.01 2.70 1.50
C ALA A 29 0.36 4.19 1.57
N ARG A 30 1.66 4.50 1.43
CA ARG A 30 2.15 5.89 1.37
C ARG A 30 1.55 6.65 0.18
N GLU A 31 1.54 6.05 -1.01
CA GLU A 31 0.93 6.66 -2.20
C GLU A 31 -0.58 6.84 -2.03
N LEU A 32 -1.24 5.85 -1.44
CA LEU A 32 -2.67 5.86 -1.18
C LEU A 32 -3.08 6.97 -0.20
N ILE A 33 -2.27 7.23 0.83
CA ILE A 33 -2.44 8.37 1.75
C ILE A 33 -2.19 9.69 1.02
N GLY A 34 -1.13 9.78 0.21
CA GLY A 34 -0.85 10.98 -0.59
C GLY A 34 -2.00 11.34 -1.53
N LEU A 35 -2.55 10.34 -2.23
CA LEU A 35 -3.74 10.51 -3.06
C LEU A 35 -4.96 10.94 -2.24
N HIS A 36 -5.14 10.41 -1.02
CA HIS A 36 -6.22 10.84 -0.13
C HIS A 36 -6.15 12.34 0.16
N GLN A 37 -4.97 12.83 0.53
CA GLN A 37 -4.73 14.22 0.86
C GLN A 37 -4.94 15.11 -0.37
N MET A 38 -4.36 14.74 -1.52
CA MET A 38 -4.52 15.45 -2.79
C MET A 38 -5.99 15.57 -3.21
N LEU A 39 -6.78 14.51 -3.07
CA LEU A 39 -8.22 14.54 -3.35
C LEU A 39 -8.95 15.54 -2.43
N GLY A 40 -8.61 15.53 -1.14
CA GLY A 40 -9.16 16.47 -0.17
C GLY A 40 -8.82 17.93 -0.49
N GLU A 41 -7.60 18.21 -0.95
CA GLU A 41 -7.16 19.55 -1.37
C GLU A 41 -7.95 20.10 -2.57
N VAL A 42 -8.36 19.22 -3.49
CA VAL A 42 -9.18 19.58 -4.66
C VAL A 42 -10.69 19.60 -4.33
N GLY A 43 -11.06 19.42 -3.06
CA GLY A 43 -12.46 19.46 -2.60
C GLY A 43 -13.25 18.18 -2.91
N MET A 44 -12.58 17.09 -3.27
CA MET A 44 -13.21 15.79 -3.46
C MET A 44 -13.22 15.02 -2.13
N ALA A 45 -14.37 14.49 -1.74
CA ALA A 45 -14.48 13.63 -0.55
C ALA A 45 -13.76 12.30 -0.82
N PRO A 46 -12.67 11.98 -0.12
CA PRO A 46 -11.96 10.73 -0.33
C PRO A 46 -12.73 9.54 0.25
N VAL A 47 -12.77 8.43 -0.46
CA VAL A 47 -13.42 7.18 0.00
C VAL A 47 -12.59 6.54 1.11
N VAL A 48 -13.25 6.12 2.19
CA VAL A 48 -12.68 5.44 3.35
C VAL A 48 -13.64 4.34 3.83
N PRO A 49 -13.17 3.13 4.18
CA PRO A 49 -11.79 2.65 4.12
C PRO A 49 -11.32 2.41 2.67
N LYS A 50 -10.00 2.51 2.46
CA LYS A 50 -9.40 2.17 1.16
C LYS A 50 -8.90 0.73 1.19
N LEU A 51 -9.42 -0.08 0.28
CA LEU A 51 -9.07 -1.49 0.17
C LEU A 51 -7.73 -1.64 -0.56
N MET A 52 -6.79 -2.37 0.06
CA MET A 52 -5.54 -2.79 -0.55
C MET A 52 -5.52 -4.32 -0.63
N HIS A 53 -5.04 -4.85 -1.76
CA HIS A 53 -4.84 -6.28 -1.94
C HIS A 53 -3.35 -6.60 -2.04
N VAL A 54 -2.95 -7.67 -1.36
CA VAL A 54 -1.59 -8.24 -1.36
C VAL A 54 -1.76 -9.74 -1.64
N ASP A 55 -0.88 -10.35 -2.40
CA ASP A 55 -1.00 -11.75 -2.81
C ASP A 55 -0.41 -12.72 -1.77
N ASN A 56 0.57 -12.30 -0.96
CA ASN A 56 1.11 -13.12 0.12
C ASN A 56 0.34 -12.99 1.43
N GLN A 57 -0.36 -14.07 1.77
CA GLN A 57 -1.11 -14.20 3.01
C GLN A 57 -0.24 -14.03 4.26
N ALA A 58 1.02 -14.48 4.25
CA ALA A 58 1.89 -14.28 5.40
C ALA A 58 2.31 -12.81 5.56
N ALA A 59 2.41 -12.05 4.47
CA ALA A 59 2.63 -10.61 4.53
C ALA A 59 1.38 -9.89 5.06
N ILE A 60 0.18 -10.29 4.62
CA ILE A 60 -1.08 -9.77 5.16
C ILE A 60 -1.16 -10.00 6.68
N THR A 61 -0.95 -11.24 7.13
CA THR A 61 -0.94 -11.56 8.56
C THR A 61 0.07 -10.74 9.34
N GLN A 62 1.26 -10.47 8.77
CA GLN A 62 2.26 -9.62 9.42
C GLN A 62 1.79 -8.16 9.52
N ILE A 63 1.20 -7.60 8.46
CA ILE A 63 0.67 -6.22 8.42
C ILE A 63 -0.46 -6.05 9.44
N GLU A 64 -1.36 -7.02 9.51
CA GLU A 64 -2.49 -7.00 10.45
C GLU A 64 -2.05 -7.24 11.90
N GLY A 65 -1.02 -8.06 12.11
CA GLY A 65 -0.51 -8.44 13.43
C GLY A 65 0.41 -7.42 14.11
N GLU A 66 1.12 -6.57 13.37
CA GLU A 66 1.96 -5.49 13.94
C GLU A 66 1.16 -4.26 14.42
N ALA A 67 -0.16 -4.24 14.22
CA ALA A 67 -1.05 -3.17 14.68
C ALA A 67 -1.56 -3.33 16.14
N SER A 68 -1.01 -4.26 16.94
CA SER A 68 -1.34 -4.47 18.37
C SER A 68 -0.29 -3.91 19.32
#